data_AF-A0A671MVV0-F1
#
_entry.id   AF-A0A671MVV0-F1
#
_cell.length_a   1.000
_cell.length_b   1.000
_cell.length_c   1.000
_cell.angle_alpha   90.00
_cell.angle_beta   90.00
_cell.angle_gamma   90.00
#
_symmetry.space_group_name_H-M   'P 1'
#
loop_
_entity.id
_entity.type
_entity.pdbx_description
1 polymer ?
#
loop_
_entity_poly.entity_id
_entity_poly.type
_entity_poly.pdbx_seq_one_letter_code
_entity_poly.pdbx_strand_id
1 'polypeptide(L)'
;STFIFKSVACFTINNCFHSVKTMLSIKPDQHVFGGETVTLRCDIDGEGVTSWQYSWYKDGSVSVFSELQEHTFSPVTESDAGKYSCYGAERGGSQTSNISDAVTLTWLTERDPVTLICEVKGSSTGWTFSWCTVTASSGTILCASCGNI
;
A
#
# COMPACT_ATOMS: atom_id res chain seq x y z
N SER A 1 -13.35 9.00 -42.09
CA SER A 1 -13.15 8.60 -40.69
C SER A 1 -13.41 7.11 -40.56
N THR A 2 -12.37 6.34 -40.29
CA THR A 2 -12.43 4.88 -40.20
C THR A 2 -12.62 4.50 -38.74
N PHE A 3 -13.70 3.79 -38.41
CA PHE A 3 -13.86 3.15 -37.10
C PHE A 3 -13.69 1.64 -37.30
N ILE A 4 -12.67 1.05 -36.66
CA ILE A 4 -12.42 -0.39 -36.67
C ILE A 4 -13.00 -0.97 -35.37
N PHE A 5 -13.98 -1.86 -35.51
CA PHE A 5 -14.49 -2.72 -34.45
C PHE A 5 -13.42 -3.71 -33.99
N LYS A 6 -13.29 -3.93 -32.68
CA LYS A 6 -12.92 -5.25 -32.14
C LYS A 6 -13.77 -5.62 -30.94
N SER A 7 -14.39 -6.79 -31.09
CA SER A 7 -15.01 -7.67 -30.10
C SER A 7 -16.38 -7.29 -29.54
N VAL A 8 -17.39 -7.81 -30.21
CA VAL A 8 -18.74 -8.03 -29.66
C VAL A 8 -18.65 -9.18 -28.66
N ALA A 9 -18.92 -8.91 -27.38
CA ALA A 9 -19.42 -9.92 -26.45
C ALA A 9 -20.92 -9.68 -26.30
N CYS A 10 -21.72 -10.64 -26.73
CA CYS A 10 -23.17 -10.63 -26.56
C CYS A 10 -23.49 -10.94 -25.08
N PHE A 11 -24.12 -10.01 -24.35
CA PHE A 11 -24.74 -10.33 -23.06
C PHE A 11 -26.08 -9.61 -22.91
N THR A 12 -27.14 -10.40 -23.02
CA THR A 12 -28.47 -10.08 -22.51
C THR A 12 -28.43 -10.14 -20.97
N ILE A 13 -29.22 -9.28 -20.31
CA ILE A 13 -29.39 -9.05 -18.86
C ILE A 13 -28.49 -7.93 -18.30
N ASN A 14 -29.14 -6.81 -17.97
CA ASN A 14 -28.60 -5.70 -17.20
C ASN A 14 -28.10 -6.19 -15.83
N ASN A 15 -26.79 -6.36 -15.68
CA ASN A 15 -26.11 -6.30 -14.39
C ASN A 15 -24.62 -6.07 -14.65
N CYS A 16 -24.22 -4.82 -14.89
CA CYS A 16 -22.83 -4.42 -14.71
C CYS A 16 -22.56 -4.46 -13.21
N PHE A 17 -21.83 -5.47 -12.74
CA PHE A 17 -21.19 -5.43 -11.43
C PHE A 17 -20.25 -4.22 -11.44
N HIS A 18 -20.64 -3.13 -10.78
CA HIS A 18 -19.77 -1.98 -10.60
C HIS A 18 -18.58 -2.45 -9.76
N SER A 19 -17.36 -2.40 -10.32
CA SER A 19 -16.16 -2.84 -9.62
C SER A 19 -15.70 -1.75 -8.67
N VAL A 20 -16.01 -1.91 -7.38
CA VAL A 20 -15.64 -0.96 -6.32
C VAL A 20 -14.16 -1.09 -5.99
N LYS A 21 -13.37 -0.05 -6.31
CA LYS A 21 -11.90 -0.06 -6.23
C LYS A 21 -11.40 0.03 -4.79
N THR A 22 -10.40 -0.80 -4.46
CA THR A 22 -9.73 -0.80 -3.15
C THR A 22 -8.23 -0.52 -3.30
N MET A 23 -7.69 0.32 -2.41
CA MET A 23 -6.28 0.71 -2.39
C MET A 23 -5.70 0.57 -0.99
N LEU A 24 -4.65 -0.24 -0.85
CA LEU A 24 -3.90 -0.38 0.39
C LEU A 24 -2.67 0.52 0.37
N SER A 25 -2.44 1.26 1.45
CA SER A 25 -1.26 2.07 1.67
C SER A 25 -0.63 1.79 3.05
N ILE A 26 0.69 2.00 3.14
CA ILE A 26 1.46 1.85 4.37
C ILE A 26 2.17 3.18 4.64
N LYS A 27 2.12 3.65 5.89
CA LYS A 27 2.80 4.87 6.35
C LYS A 27 3.64 4.59 7.60
N PRO A 28 4.84 5.19 7.75
CA PRO A 28 5.46 6.13 6.81
C PRO A 28 6.06 5.45 5.57
N ASP A 29 6.56 4.22 5.69
CA ASP A 29 7.17 3.44 4.61
C ASP A 29 6.86 1.94 4.75
N GLN A 30 7.13 1.18 3.69
CA GLN A 30 7.03 -0.28 3.64
C GLN A 30 8.26 -0.97 4.27
N HIS A 31 9.40 -0.28 4.37
CA HIS A 31 10.61 -0.78 5.03
C HIS A 31 10.75 -0.09 6.38
N VAL A 32 10.66 -0.86 7.46
CA VAL A 32 10.64 -0.32 8.83
C VAL A 32 11.59 -1.10 9.72
N PHE A 33 12.25 -0.40 10.62
CA PHE A 33 13.10 -1.02 11.64
C PHE A 33 12.27 -1.54 12.80
N GLY A 34 12.76 -2.57 13.47
CA GLY A 34 12.14 -3.06 14.71
C GLY A 34 11.97 -1.97 15.76
N GLY A 35 10.79 -1.89 16.36
CA GLY A 35 10.47 -0.86 17.35
C GLY A 35 9.80 0.39 16.77
N GLU A 36 9.80 0.57 15.44
CA GLU A 36 9.08 1.68 14.80
C GLU A 36 7.57 1.49 14.83
N THR A 37 6.84 2.52 14.40
CA THR A 37 5.38 2.51 14.27
C THR A 37 5.01 2.61 12.80
N VAL A 38 4.16 1.71 12.34
CA VAL A 38 3.64 1.72 10.97
C VAL A 38 2.13 1.58 10.97
N THR A 39 1.46 2.30 10.08
CA THR A 39 0.01 2.27 9.90
C THR A 39 -0.33 1.81 8.50
N LEU A 40 -1.10 0.73 8.42
CA LEU A 40 -1.73 0.24 7.21
C LEU A 40 -3.09 0.91 7.08
N ARG A 41 -3.44 1.37 5.88
CA ARG A 41 -4.72 2.02 5.57
C ARG A 41 -5.31 1.47 4.28
N CYS A 42 -6.55 1.02 4.37
CA CYS A 42 -7.34 0.51 3.25
C CYS A 42 -8.36 1.57 2.82
N ASP A 43 -8.20 2.18 1.65
CA ASP A 43 -9.17 3.13 1.11
C ASP A 43 -10.03 2.43 0.04
N ILE A 44 -11.35 2.55 0.16
CA ILE A 44 -12.33 1.95 -0.75
C ILE A 44 -13.11 3.08 -1.44
N ASP A 45 -13.06 3.11 -2.77
CA ASP A 45 -13.81 4.03 -3.61
C ASP A 45 -15.13 3.38 -4.03
N GLY A 46 -16.08 3.38 -3.10
CA GLY A 46 -17.42 2.83 -3.30
C GLY A 46 -18.49 3.89 -3.11
N GLU A 47 -19.10 4.31 -4.22
CA GLU A 47 -20.18 5.29 -4.19
C GLU A 47 -21.40 4.76 -3.43
N GLY A 48 -22.02 5.61 -2.62
CA GLY A 48 -23.28 5.28 -1.93
C GLY A 48 -23.15 4.39 -0.70
N VAL A 49 -21.96 3.88 -0.36
CA VAL A 49 -21.72 3.14 0.89
C VAL A 49 -21.17 4.07 1.96
N THR A 50 -21.88 4.17 3.07
CA THR A 50 -21.50 5.04 4.20
C THR A 50 -20.64 4.31 5.23
N SER A 51 -20.69 2.98 5.28
CA SER A 51 -19.98 2.18 6.27
C SER A 51 -19.51 0.84 5.70
N TRP A 52 -18.19 0.66 5.71
CA TRP A 52 -17.52 -0.58 5.34
C TRP A 52 -17.09 -1.37 6.59
N GLN A 53 -17.20 -2.70 6.52
CA GLN A 53 -16.50 -3.63 7.37
C GLN A 53 -15.27 -4.12 6.61
N TYR A 54 -14.09 -3.86 7.16
CA TYR A 54 -12.83 -4.22 6.52
C TYR A 54 -12.40 -5.61 6.94
N SER A 55 -11.76 -6.35 6.04
CA SER A 55 -11.00 -7.53 6.43
C SER A 55 -9.62 -7.48 5.79
N TRP A 56 -8.67 -7.95 6.58
CA TRP A 56 -7.26 -7.90 6.28
C TRP A 56 -6.73 -9.29 5.97
N TYR A 57 -5.83 -9.37 5.00
CA TYR A 57 -5.18 -10.60 4.59
C TYR A 57 -3.69 -10.39 4.76
N LYS A 58 -3.04 -11.36 5.38
CA LYS A 58 -1.59 -11.44 5.50
C LYS A 58 -1.14 -12.75 4.88
N ASP A 59 -0.23 -12.68 3.92
CA ASP A 59 0.35 -13.83 3.22
C ASP A 59 -0.72 -14.78 2.66
N GLY A 60 -1.81 -14.19 2.14
CA GLY A 60 -2.95 -14.91 1.56
C GLY A 60 -3.95 -15.47 2.57
N SER A 61 -3.68 -15.37 3.87
CA SER A 61 -4.58 -15.82 4.94
C SER A 61 -5.33 -14.66 5.57
N VAL A 62 -6.62 -14.86 5.88
CA VAL A 62 -7.42 -13.86 6.61
C VAL A 62 -6.80 -13.65 7.99
N SER A 63 -6.51 -12.38 8.32
CA SER A 63 -5.97 -11.94 9.59
C SER A 63 -6.97 -11.03 10.28
N VAL A 64 -7.34 -11.35 11.51
CA VAL A 64 -8.35 -10.61 12.29
C VAL A 64 -7.67 -9.72 13.33
N PHE A 65 -6.71 -8.91 12.90
CA PHE A 65 -6.13 -7.90 13.81
C PHE A 65 -6.99 -6.63 13.87
N SER A 66 -7.87 -6.39 12.89
CA SER A 66 -8.77 -5.22 12.85
C SER A 66 -9.93 -5.45 11.87
N GLU A 67 -11.07 -4.79 12.13
CA GLU A 67 -12.15 -4.60 11.13
C GLU A 67 -12.27 -3.13 10.68
N LEU A 68 -11.29 -2.31 11.07
CA LEU A 68 -11.24 -0.90 10.78
C LEU A 68 -10.49 -0.63 9.48
N GLN A 69 -10.71 0.57 8.95
CA GLN A 69 -10.03 1.10 7.78
C GLN A 69 -8.51 1.16 7.94
N GLU A 70 -8.05 1.36 9.18
CA GLU A 70 -6.65 1.50 9.52
C GLU A 70 -6.26 0.49 10.61
N HIS A 71 -5.01 0.06 10.55
CA HIS A 71 -4.38 -0.71 11.61
C HIS A 71 -2.95 -0.24 11.83
N THR A 72 -2.59 -0.02 13.09
CA THR A 72 -1.27 0.48 13.48
C THR A 72 -0.54 -0.57 14.28
N PHE A 73 0.65 -0.95 13.81
CA PHE A 73 1.60 -1.75 14.58
C PHE A 73 2.54 -0.80 15.33
N SER A 74 2.62 -0.96 16.65
CA SER A 74 3.46 -0.13 17.53
C SER A 74 3.77 -0.90 18.81
N PRO A 75 4.96 -1.51 18.96
CA PRO A 75 6.07 -1.54 17.99
C PRO A 75 5.87 -2.55 16.86
N VAL A 76 6.54 -2.35 15.74
CA VAL A 76 6.68 -3.37 14.68
C VAL A 76 7.71 -4.43 15.10
N THR A 77 7.36 -5.69 14.88
CA THR A 77 8.20 -6.87 15.13
C THR A 77 8.38 -7.71 13.86
N GLU A 78 9.30 -8.68 13.89
CA GLU A 78 9.53 -9.60 12.77
C GLU A 78 8.24 -10.35 12.35
N SER A 79 7.38 -10.70 13.31
CA SER A 79 6.12 -11.38 13.03
C SER A 79 5.09 -10.51 12.33
N ASP A 80 5.29 -9.20 12.24
CA ASP A 80 4.43 -8.28 11.51
C ASP A 80 4.89 -8.13 10.04
N ALA A 81 6.10 -8.57 9.69
CA ALA A 81 6.52 -8.59 8.29
C ALA A 81 5.67 -9.56 7.46
N GLY A 82 5.36 -9.19 6.22
CA GLY A 82 4.58 -10.02 5.31
C GLY A 82 3.86 -9.23 4.22
N LYS A 83 3.09 -9.95 3.40
CA LYS A 83 2.34 -9.37 2.30
C LYS A 83 0.89 -9.13 2.70
N TYR A 84 0.47 -7.86 2.68
CA TYR A 84 -0.84 -7.43 3.11
C TYR A 84 -1.75 -7.10 1.94
N SER A 85 -3.04 -7.41 2.07
CA SER A 85 -4.11 -6.91 1.19
C SER A 85 -5.39 -6.74 2.02
N CYS A 86 -6.32 -5.95 1.51
CA CYS A 86 -7.58 -5.70 2.20
C CYS A 86 -8.77 -5.79 1.24
N TYR A 87 -9.94 -6.09 1.80
CA TYR A 87 -11.23 -5.86 1.14
C TYR A 87 -12.21 -5.26 2.15
N GLY A 88 -13.28 -4.66 1.65
CA GLY A 88 -14.43 -4.25 2.45
C GLY A 88 -15.75 -4.80 1.94
N ALA A 89 -16.63 -5.08 2.90
CA ALA A 89 -18.04 -5.40 2.69
C ALA A 89 -18.92 -4.33 3.36
N GLU A 90 -20.03 -3.97 2.72
CA GLU A 90 -20.99 -3.02 3.29
C GLU A 90 -21.65 -3.60 4.55
N ARG A 91 -21.68 -2.82 5.64
CA ARG A 91 -22.35 -3.26 6.87
C ARG A 91 -23.86 -3.28 6.69
N GLY A 92 -24.45 -4.47 6.81
CA GLY A 92 -25.91 -4.66 6.70
C GLY A 92 -26.44 -4.50 5.27
N GLY A 93 -25.55 -4.47 4.27
CA GLY A 93 -25.89 -4.39 2.87
C GLY A 93 -25.38 -5.58 2.07
N SER A 94 -25.32 -5.42 0.74
CA SER A 94 -24.89 -6.48 -0.18
C SER A 94 -23.69 -6.08 -1.04
N GLN A 95 -23.22 -4.84 -0.92
CA GLN A 95 -22.10 -4.36 -1.71
C GLN A 95 -20.77 -4.85 -1.16
N THR A 96 -19.87 -5.22 -2.05
CA THR A 96 -18.51 -5.63 -1.73
C THR A 96 -17.53 -4.93 -2.66
N SER A 97 -16.32 -4.72 -2.16
CA SER A 97 -15.20 -4.18 -2.93
C SER A 97 -14.31 -5.29 -3.47
N ASN A 98 -13.47 -4.97 -4.45
CA ASN A 98 -12.41 -5.89 -4.85
C ASN A 98 -11.34 -5.99 -3.77
N ILE A 99 -10.61 -7.11 -3.76
CA ILE A 99 -9.39 -7.21 -2.95
C ILE A 99 -8.36 -6.22 -3.52
N SER A 100 -7.69 -5.49 -2.64
CA SER A 100 -6.64 -4.53 -3.03
C SER A 100 -5.45 -5.22 -3.68
N ASP A 101 -4.65 -4.44 -4.42
CA ASP A 101 -3.28 -4.86 -4.67
C ASP A 101 -2.55 -5.08 -3.35
N ALA A 102 -1.64 -6.05 -3.36
CA ALA A 102 -0.98 -6.50 -2.16
C ALA A 102 0.34 -5.76 -1.96
N VAL A 103 0.56 -5.25 -0.73
CA VAL A 103 1.73 -4.46 -0.34
C VAL A 103 2.57 -5.25 0.66
N THR A 104 3.89 -5.24 0.50
CA THR A 104 4.80 -5.96 1.39
C THR A 104 5.30 -5.04 2.50
N LEU A 105 5.12 -5.43 3.76
CA LEU A 105 5.77 -4.82 4.91
C LEU A 105 7.06 -5.59 5.21
N THR A 106 8.18 -4.90 5.14
CA THR A 106 9.52 -5.45 5.37
C THR A 106 10.03 -4.97 6.72
N TRP A 107 10.33 -5.91 7.60
CA TRP A 107 10.98 -5.64 8.88
C TRP A 107 12.51 -5.70 8.73
N LEU A 108 13.19 -4.68 9.24
CA LEU A 108 14.63 -4.51 9.17
C LEU A 108 15.26 -4.49 10.57
N THR A 109 16.50 -4.95 10.64
CA THR A 109 17.38 -4.87 11.80
C THR A 109 18.58 -3.98 11.51
N GLU A 110 19.28 -3.57 12.57
CA GLU A 110 20.55 -2.81 12.51
C GLU A 110 21.66 -3.49 11.67
N ARG A 111 21.51 -4.77 11.32
CA ARG A 111 22.46 -5.51 10.49
C ARG A 111 22.02 -5.66 9.04
N ASP A 112 20.80 -5.27 8.69
CA ASP A 112 20.29 -5.43 7.34
C ASP A 112 20.80 -4.32 6.42
N PRO A 113 21.39 -4.66 5.26
CA PRO A 113 21.83 -3.67 4.30
C PRO A 113 20.61 -2.99 3.65
N VAL A 114 20.42 -1.70 3.90
CA VAL A 114 19.35 -0.91 3.27
C VAL A 114 19.89 -0.23 2.01
N THR A 115 19.17 -0.40 0.90
CA THR A 115 19.46 0.32 -0.34
C THR A 115 18.57 1.54 -0.43
N LEU A 116 19.16 2.74 -0.37
CA LEU A 116 18.42 3.99 -0.61
C LEU A 116 18.34 4.25 -2.11
N ILE A 117 17.13 4.34 -2.63
CA ILE A 117 16.88 4.62 -4.05
C ILE A 117 16.39 6.07 -4.17
N CYS A 118 17.02 6.82 -5.07
CA CYS A 118 16.61 8.17 -5.40
C CYS A 118 16.42 8.27 -6.91
N GLU A 119 15.18 8.48 -7.35
CA GLU A 119 14.81 8.54 -8.76
C GLU A 119 14.68 9.99 -9.25
N VAL A 120 15.29 10.30 -10.38
CA VAL A 120 15.18 11.61 -11.05
C VAL A 120 14.30 11.48 -12.28
N LYS A 121 13.20 12.25 -12.34
CA LYS A 121 12.30 12.27 -13.50
C LYS A 121 12.79 13.28 -14.54
N GLY A 122 13.44 12.79 -15.60
CA GLY A 122 13.78 13.57 -16.79
C GLY A 122 15.20 13.31 -17.31
N SER A 123 15.42 13.55 -18.60
CA SER A 123 16.77 13.53 -19.19
C SER A 123 17.41 14.90 -19.02
N SER A 124 17.90 15.18 -17.81
CA SER A 124 18.76 16.36 -17.56
C SER A 124 20.13 15.87 -17.14
N THR A 125 21.17 16.48 -17.68
CA THR A 125 22.56 16.25 -17.29
C THR A 125 22.93 17.25 -16.20
N GLY A 126 23.63 16.83 -15.14
CA GLY A 126 24.07 17.73 -14.05
C GLY A 126 23.55 17.39 -12.65
N TRP A 127 22.93 16.22 -12.45
CA TRP A 127 22.47 15.78 -11.14
C TRP A 127 23.60 15.23 -10.27
N THR A 128 23.49 15.47 -8.96
CA THR A 128 24.37 14.87 -7.95
C THR A 128 23.54 14.09 -6.94
N PHE A 129 24.00 12.89 -6.61
CA PHE A 129 23.46 12.07 -5.53
C PHE A 129 24.21 12.41 -4.25
N SER A 130 23.49 12.80 -3.20
CA SER A 130 24.05 13.10 -1.89
C SER A 130 23.47 12.13 -0.86
N TRP A 131 24.35 11.58 -0.02
CA TRP A 131 23.95 10.79 1.15
C TRP A 131 24.31 11.56 2.41
N CYS A 132 23.38 11.63 3.37
CA CYS A 132 23.66 12.16 4.69
C CYS A 132 23.22 11.19 5.79
N THR A 133 24.01 11.17 6.86
CA THR A 133 23.74 10.38 8.07
C THR A 133 23.25 11.33 9.15
N VAL A 134 22.02 11.15 9.61
CA VAL A 134 21.47 11.91 10.74
C VAL A 134 21.42 10.98 11.94
N THR A 135 22.23 11.25 12.96
CA THR A 135 22.18 10.48 14.20
C THR A 135 21.08 11.05 15.10
N ALA A 136 19.99 10.31 15.25
CA ALA A 136 18.90 10.60 16.17
C ALA A 136 19.06 9.80 17.47
N SER A 137 18.33 10.17 18.53
CA SER A 137 18.33 9.42 19.79
C SER A 137 17.81 7.98 19.67
N SER A 138 17.11 7.67 18.57
CA SER A 138 16.54 6.36 18.26
C SER A 138 17.35 5.53 17.24
N GLY A 139 18.47 6.05 16.72
CA GLY A 139 19.29 5.34 15.71
C GLY A 139 19.94 6.27 14.69
N THR A 140 20.64 5.68 13.71
CA THR A 140 21.23 6.43 12.57
C THR A 140 20.27 6.39 11.39
N ILE A 141 19.78 7.56 10.97
CA ILE A 141 18.94 7.71 9.79
C ILE A 141 19.86 7.96 8.59
N LEU A 142 19.81 7.10 7.59
CA LEU A 142 20.46 7.34 6.31
C LEU A 142 19.47 8.01 5.37
N CYS A 143 19.83 9.18 4.84
CA CYS A 143 19.02 9.92 3.89
C CYS A 143 19.74 9.95 2.53
N ALA A 144 18.98 9.83 1.44
CA ALA A 144 19.46 10.08 0.09
C ALA A 144 18.69 11.27 -0.51
N SER A 145 19.42 12.18 -1.14
CA SER A 145 18.85 13.30 -1.88
C SER A 145 19.47 13.40 -3.28
N CYS A 146 18.67 13.82 -4.26
CA CYS A 146 19.11 14.11 -5.62
C CYS A 146 18.73 15.54 -5.98
N GLY A 147 19.69 16.31 -6.48
CA GLY A 147 19.47 17.71 -6.90
C GLY A 147 20.34 18.07 -8.10
N ASN A 148 19.90 19.06 -8.87
CA ASN A 148 20.73 19.71 -9.89
C ASN A 148 21.68 20.67 -9.18
N ILE A 149 22.91 20.75 -9.68
CA ILE A 149 23.86 21.80 -9.31
C ILE A 149 23.34 23.16 -9.79
#